data_AF-A0A8T5M4Q6-F1
#
_entry.id   AF-A0A8T5M4Q6-F1
#
_cell.length_a   1.000
_cell.length_b   1.000
_cell.length_c   1.000
_cell.angle_alpha   90.00
_cell.angle_beta   90.00
_cell.angle_gamma   90.00
#
_symmetry.space_group_name_H-M   'P 1'
#
loop_
_entity.id
_entity.type
_entity.pdbx_description
1 polymer ?
#
loop_
_entity_poly.entity_id
_entity_poly.type
_entity_poly.pdbx_seq_one_letter_code
_entity_poly.pdbx_strand_id
1 'polypeptide(L)'
;MDDSTSTDCTRSQIKISEHHPFRFDFSQLNLEGQCLSTGPYPITNESTDQIVAALSPDKESRLLCILGGGDQTLGLLEKISSGTVQGIDHNPVQVALSAIKIELISLLDQQQYLALLQGDIKENEKEEIKKHLKKAPLIVHPYLDSALELLDKINPEELSRIGFLWNKNRYQKIKDHFSEIECYQAEMVDYLENLSADNFDSIYISNIFDYLEPKNENKFLKNLRRVVKPKGKIYSSTLCPNPDFFEVFKAYFSEDEKAYQEGLKNTQKKVLGSPQGLGNFFVGIKI
;
A
#
# COMPACT_ATOMS: atom_id res chain seq x y z
N MET A 1 19.97 33.72 29.90
CA MET A 1 18.61 33.69 29.34
C MET A 1 18.76 33.09 27.96
N ASP A 2 18.83 31.76 27.92
CA ASP A 2 18.82 30.98 26.68
C ASP A 2 17.49 30.25 26.66
N ASP A 3 16.52 30.83 25.95
CA ASP A 3 15.27 30.16 25.62
C ASP A 3 15.49 29.33 24.36
N SER A 4 15.99 28.10 24.53
CA SER A 4 15.87 27.07 23.51
C SER A 4 14.50 26.42 23.65
N THR A 5 13.50 26.97 22.96
CA THR A 5 12.19 26.34 22.81
C THR A 5 12.33 25.07 21.99
N SER A 6 12.43 23.95 22.70
CA SER A 6 12.13 22.61 22.21
C SER A 6 10.77 22.63 21.52
N THR A 7 10.75 22.48 20.20
CA THR A 7 9.53 22.16 19.45
C THR A 7 9.12 20.75 19.82
N ASP A 8 8.28 20.66 20.85
CA ASP A 8 7.62 19.44 21.28
C ASP A 8 6.66 19.03 20.14
N CYS A 9 7.06 18.03 19.35
CA CYS A 9 6.20 17.36 18.38
C CYS A 9 5.16 16.54 19.16
N THR A 10 4.19 17.21 19.77
CA THR A 10 3.05 16.56 20.39
C THR A 10 2.24 15.88 19.30
N ARG A 11 2.38 14.55 19.21
CA ARG A 11 1.49 13.65 18.47
C ARG A 11 0.05 13.91 18.94
N SER A 12 -0.72 14.67 18.17
CA SER A 12 -2.17 14.52 18.23
C SER A 12 -2.45 13.12 17.69
N GLN A 13 -3.11 12.25 18.45
CA GLN A 13 -3.69 11.04 17.86
C GLN A 13 -5.12 11.44 17.51
N ILE A 14 -5.49 11.41 16.23
CA ILE A 14 -6.91 11.42 15.89
C ILE A 14 -7.42 10.03 16.27
N LYS A 15 -7.96 9.91 17.49
CA LYS A 15 -8.76 8.76 17.89
C LYS A 15 -10.00 8.76 16.99
N ILE A 16 -9.97 7.95 15.93
CA ILE A 16 -11.19 7.48 15.29
C ILE A 16 -12.03 6.82 16.38
N SER A 17 -13.33 7.10 16.37
CA SER A 17 -14.25 6.67 17.42
C SER A 17 -14.02 5.20 17.79
N GLU A 18 -13.98 4.89 19.09
CA GLU A 18 -13.68 3.55 19.63
C GLU A 18 -14.67 2.44 19.17
N HIS A 19 -15.65 2.78 18.34
CA HIS A 19 -16.64 1.89 17.76
C HIS A 19 -16.54 1.71 16.24
N HIS A 20 -15.55 2.32 15.58
CA HIS A 20 -15.31 2.10 14.16
C HIS A 20 -14.17 1.10 13.98
N PRO A 21 -14.34 0.01 13.19
CA PRO A 21 -13.30 -1.01 13.01
C PRO A 21 -12.03 -0.52 12.28
N PHE A 22 -11.98 0.72 11.80
CA PHE A 22 -10.87 1.20 10.97
C PHE A 22 -10.04 2.26 11.69
N ARG A 23 -8.72 2.22 11.46
CA ARG A 23 -7.77 3.21 11.97
C ARG A 23 -7.04 3.90 10.81
N PHE A 24 -7.50 5.10 10.49
CA PHE A 24 -6.81 6.12 9.70
C PHE A 24 -6.25 7.19 10.63
N ASP A 25 -4.94 7.40 10.62
CA ASP A 25 -4.34 8.50 11.36
C ASP A 25 -3.99 9.65 10.41
N PHE A 26 -4.80 10.71 10.47
CA PHE A 26 -4.61 11.94 9.68
C PHE A 26 -3.94 13.05 10.49
N SER A 27 -3.55 12.79 11.73
CA SER A 27 -2.97 13.80 12.62
C SER A 27 -1.62 14.36 12.14
N GLN A 28 -0.95 13.64 11.24
CA GLN A 28 0.36 14.01 10.70
C GLN A 28 0.29 14.76 9.36
N LEU A 29 -0.90 15.19 8.93
CA LEU A 29 -1.09 15.99 7.72
C LEU A 29 -0.36 17.34 7.83
N ASN A 30 0.81 17.45 7.21
CA ASN A 30 1.40 18.76 6.91
C ASN A 30 0.82 19.25 5.58
N LEU A 31 -0.20 20.11 5.66
CA LEU A 31 -1.06 20.50 4.53
C LEU A 31 -0.45 21.60 3.64
N GLU A 32 0.67 22.21 4.03
CA GLU A 32 1.19 23.38 3.35
C GLU A 32 2.26 23.02 2.30
N GLY A 33 1.96 23.33 1.03
CA GLY A 33 2.97 23.46 -0.03
C GLY A 33 3.35 22.19 -0.80
N GLN A 34 2.78 21.03 -0.49
CA GLN A 34 2.97 19.85 -1.34
C GLN A 34 2.13 19.98 -2.61
N CYS A 35 2.82 20.11 -3.75
CA CYS A 35 2.20 19.99 -5.06
C CYS A 35 1.64 18.58 -5.17
N LEU A 36 0.32 18.45 -5.09
CA LEU A 36 -0.44 17.26 -5.45
C LEU A 36 -0.31 17.05 -6.97
N SER A 37 0.91 16.86 -7.48
CA SER A 37 1.10 16.60 -8.90
C SER A 37 0.32 15.34 -9.22
N THR A 38 -0.58 15.48 -10.17
CA THR A 38 -1.63 14.57 -10.62
C THR A 38 -1.12 13.26 -11.24
N GLY A 39 -0.21 12.58 -10.56
CA GLY A 39 0.23 11.22 -10.88
C GLY A 39 -0.30 10.07 -10.01
N PRO A 40 -1.41 10.16 -9.25
CA PRO A 40 -1.89 8.97 -8.56
C PRO A 40 -2.69 8.10 -9.53
N TYR A 41 -2.17 6.91 -9.82
CA TYR A 41 -2.98 5.85 -10.41
C TYR A 41 -4.11 5.52 -9.42
N PRO A 42 -5.38 5.54 -9.85
CA PRO A 42 -6.50 5.23 -8.97
C PRO A 42 -6.55 3.74 -8.61
N ILE A 43 -5.76 2.93 -9.32
CA ILE A 43 -5.58 1.51 -9.09
C ILE A 43 -4.14 1.09 -9.28
N THR A 44 -3.77 -0.03 -8.67
CA THR A 44 -2.43 -0.59 -8.84
C THR A 44 -2.15 -1.03 -10.29
N ASN A 45 -0.94 -0.77 -10.77
CA ASN A 45 -0.43 -1.33 -12.02
C ASN A 45 0.22 -2.73 -11.83
N GLU A 46 0.27 -3.23 -10.60
CA GLU A 46 0.79 -4.55 -10.26
C GLU A 46 -0.33 -5.55 -10.01
N SER A 47 -0.05 -6.84 -10.22
CA SER A 47 -1.01 -7.90 -9.91
C SER A 47 -1.03 -8.14 -8.40
N THR A 48 -2.18 -7.88 -7.77
CA THR A 48 -2.43 -8.19 -6.35
C THR A 48 -2.17 -9.67 -6.04
N ASP A 49 -2.53 -10.57 -6.94
CA ASP A 49 -2.28 -12.02 -6.81
C ASP A 49 -0.80 -12.35 -6.78
N GLN A 50 0.01 -11.67 -7.61
CA GLN A 50 1.46 -11.87 -7.62
C GLN A 50 2.09 -11.36 -6.32
N ILE A 51 1.65 -10.22 -5.81
CA ILE A 51 2.11 -9.66 -4.53
C ILE A 51 1.78 -10.62 -3.38
N VAL A 52 0.52 -11.06 -3.29
CA VAL A 52 0.06 -12.03 -2.29
C VAL A 52 0.86 -13.34 -2.38
N ALA A 53 1.09 -13.86 -3.59
CA ALA A 53 1.86 -15.09 -3.78
C ALA A 53 3.33 -14.93 -3.38
N ALA A 54 3.95 -13.79 -3.69
CA ALA A 54 5.36 -13.55 -3.40
C ALA A 54 5.62 -13.37 -1.90
N LEU A 55 4.76 -12.61 -1.22
CA LEU A 55 4.82 -12.50 0.24
C LEU A 55 4.37 -13.80 0.91
N SER A 56 3.41 -14.52 0.32
CA SER A 56 2.80 -15.73 0.89
C SER A 56 2.55 -15.56 2.40
N PRO A 57 1.77 -14.55 2.79
CA PRO A 57 1.53 -14.25 4.20
C PRO A 57 0.73 -15.36 4.89
N ASP A 58 1.03 -15.57 6.17
CA ASP A 58 0.27 -16.46 7.04
C ASP A 58 -0.89 -15.70 7.69
N LYS A 59 -1.84 -16.44 8.29
CA LYS A 59 -3.07 -15.90 8.88
C LYS A 59 -2.85 -14.81 9.94
N GLU A 60 -1.73 -14.88 10.65
CA GLU A 60 -1.37 -14.01 11.77
C GLU A 60 -0.28 -13.00 11.39
N SER A 61 0.12 -12.96 10.11
CA SER A 61 1.21 -12.09 9.68
C SER A 61 0.88 -10.61 9.89
N ARG A 62 1.87 -9.87 10.38
CA ARG A 62 1.88 -8.41 10.39
C ARG A 62 2.60 -7.91 9.15
N LEU A 63 1.87 -7.23 8.28
CA LEU A 63 2.32 -6.81 6.95
C LEU A 63 2.43 -5.29 6.87
N LEU A 64 3.43 -4.81 6.14
CA LEU A 64 3.55 -3.42 5.74
C LEU A 64 3.47 -3.32 4.22
N CYS A 65 2.77 -2.33 3.70
CA CYS A 65 2.50 -2.18 2.28
C CYS A 65 2.56 -0.69 1.90
N ILE A 66 3.20 -0.34 0.79
CA ILE A 66 2.90 0.95 0.15
C ILE A 66 1.46 0.89 -0.35
N LEU A 67 0.67 1.88 0.05
CA LEU A 67 -0.78 1.86 -0.09
C LEU A 67 -1.20 1.97 -1.55
N GLY A 68 -0.69 2.96 -2.31
CA GLY A 68 -0.92 3.08 -3.74
C GLY A 68 -2.41 3.08 -4.13
N GLY A 69 -3.26 3.70 -3.31
CA GLY A 69 -4.71 3.73 -3.50
C GLY A 69 -5.46 2.52 -2.91
N GLY A 70 -4.77 1.63 -2.21
CA GLY A 70 -5.33 0.63 -1.31
C GLY A 70 -5.48 -0.79 -1.88
N ASP A 71 -5.35 -1.01 -3.19
CA ASP A 71 -5.66 -2.31 -3.80
C ASP A 71 -4.73 -3.43 -3.34
N GLN A 72 -3.44 -3.13 -3.19
CA GLN A 72 -2.45 -4.07 -2.69
C GLN A 72 -2.74 -4.45 -1.23
N THR A 73 -3.06 -3.45 -0.40
CA THR A 73 -3.39 -3.65 1.01
C THR A 73 -4.66 -4.48 1.16
N LEU A 74 -5.70 -4.21 0.35
CA LEU A 74 -6.92 -5.01 0.28
C LEU A 74 -6.64 -6.44 -0.18
N GLY A 75 -5.81 -6.63 -1.21
CA GLY A 75 -5.44 -7.95 -1.70
C GLY A 75 -4.75 -8.81 -0.64
N LEU A 76 -3.91 -8.20 0.21
CA LEU A 76 -3.22 -8.91 1.30
C LEU A 76 -4.18 -9.40 2.41
N LEU A 77 -5.30 -8.73 2.65
CA LEU A 77 -6.33 -9.17 3.60
C LEU A 77 -6.92 -10.54 3.22
N GLU A 78 -6.83 -10.96 1.96
CA GLU A 78 -7.33 -12.27 1.53
C GLU A 78 -6.63 -13.45 2.24
N LYS A 79 -5.44 -13.26 2.83
CA LYS A 79 -4.73 -14.33 3.54
C LYS A 79 -4.70 -14.15 5.05
N ILE A 80 -4.88 -12.92 5.53
CA ILE A 80 -4.91 -12.59 6.95
C ILE A 80 -6.25 -12.99 7.57
N SER A 81 -6.25 -13.42 8.83
CA SER A 81 -7.47 -13.61 9.63
C SER A 81 -7.36 -13.08 11.06
N SER A 82 -6.14 -12.94 11.59
CA SER A 82 -5.85 -12.40 12.93
C SER A 82 -4.56 -11.58 12.99
N GLY A 83 -3.91 -11.37 11.85
CA GLY A 83 -2.78 -10.48 11.67
C GLY A 83 -3.23 -9.05 11.37
N THR A 84 -2.32 -8.23 10.82
CA THR A 84 -2.64 -6.83 10.49
C THR A 84 -1.95 -6.44 9.20
N VAL A 85 -2.62 -5.65 8.36
CA VAL A 85 -2.04 -5.06 7.15
C VAL A 85 -1.98 -3.55 7.31
N GLN A 86 -0.76 -3.01 7.38
CA GLN A 86 -0.52 -1.58 7.47
C GLN A 86 -0.19 -1.02 6.09
N GLY A 87 -1.01 -0.10 5.60
CA GLY A 87 -0.80 0.62 4.35
C GLY A 87 -0.26 2.03 4.60
N ILE A 88 0.83 2.41 3.93
CA ILE A 88 1.47 3.74 4.04
C ILE A 88 1.49 4.43 2.69
N ASP A 89 1.10 5.70 2.66
CA ASP A 89 1.36 6.58 1.52
C ASP A 89 1.80 7.96 2.00
N HIS A 90 2.67 8.63 1.26
CA HIS A 90 2.96 10.03 1.54
C HIS A 90 1.85 10.93 0.96
N ASN A 91 1.21 10.48 -0.14
CA ASN A 91 0.14 11.22 -0.80
C ASN A 91 -1.19 11.00 -0.06
N PRO A 92 -1.74 12.05 0.58
CA PRO A 92 -2.94 11.88 1.38
C PRO A 92 -4.20 11.62 0.53
N VAL A 93 -4.19 11.95 -0.77
CA VAL A 93 -5.27 11.57 -1.68
C VAL A 93 -5.34 10.05 -1.86
N GLN A 94 -4.19 9.35 -1.87
CA GLN A 94 -4.16 7.89 -1.95
C GLN A 94 -4.67 7.23 -0.66
N VAL A 95 -4.37 7.83 0.49
CA VAL A 95 -4.92 7.40 1.79
C VAL A 95 -6.44 7.58 1.82
N ALA A 96 -6.93 8.74 1.39
CA ALA A 96 -8.36 9.01 1.28
C ALA A 96 -9.05 8.06 0.27
N LEU A 97 -8.42 7.78 -0.87
CA LEU A 97 -8.93 6.84 -1.87
C LEU A 97 -9.04 5.42 -1.30
N SER A 98 -8.06 4.96 -0.53
CA SER A 98 -8.14 3.67 0.15
C SER A 98 -9.31 3.61 1.14
N ALA A 99 -9.52 4.67 1.92
CA ALA A 99 -10.67 4.78 2.84
C ALA A 99 -12.00 4.70 2.09
N ILE A 100 -12.13 5.42 0.97
CA ILE A 100 -13.32 5.38 0.10
C ILE A 100 -13.55 3.97 -0.42
N LYS A 101 -12.52 3.27 -0.92
CA LYS A 101 -12.68 1.89 -1.44
C LYS A 101 -13.15 0.92 -0.35
N ILE A 102 -12.61 1.03 0.87
CA ILE A 102 -13.03 0.22 2.01
C ILE A 102 -14.51 0.47 2.36
N GLU A 103 -14.93 1.74 2.40
CA GLU A 103 -16.33 2.11 2.66
C GLU A 103 -17.25 1.59 1.54
N LEU A 104 -16.85 1.74 0.28
CA LEU A 104 -17.58 1.24 -0.88
C LEU A 104 -17.75 -0.28 -0.85
N ILE A 105 -16.69 -1.04 -0.54
CA ILE A 105 -16.76 -2.50 -0.42
C ILE A 105 -17.62 -2.92 0.79
N SER A 106 -17.63 -2.11 1.86
CA SER A 106 -18.51 -2.34 3.01
C SER A 106 -19.98 -2.18 2.63
N LEU A 107 -20.30 -1.17 1.81
CA LEU A 107 -21.66 -0.84 1.38
C LEU A 107 -22.19 -1.76 0.27
N LEU A 108 -21.37 -2.04 -0.73
CA LEU A 108 -21.77 -2.68 -1.98
C LEU A 108 -21.50 -4.18 -1.95
N ASP A 109 -22.24 -4.94 -2.77
CA ASP A 109 -21.80 -6.28 -3.15
C ASP A 109 -20.72 -6.24 -4.25
N GLN A 110 -20.12 -7.40 -4.53
CA GLN A 110 -19.06 -7.51 -5.53
C GLN A 110 -19.46 -7.00 -6.92
N GLN A 111 -20.67 -7.31 -7.38
CA GLN A 111 -21.14 -6.94 -8.72
C GLN A 111 -21.40 -5.44 -8.80
N GLN A 112 -22.02 -4.87 -7.78
CA GLN A 112 -22.26 -3.43 -7.67
C GLN A 112 -20.95 -2.65 -7.59
N TYR A 113 -19.99 -3.11 -6.80
CA TYR A 113 -18.69 -2.46 -6.71
C TYR A 113 -17.92 -2.53 -8.02
N LEU A 114 -17.93 -3.69 -8.70
CA LEU A 114 -17.30 -3.83 -10.01
C LEU A 114 -17.97 -2.91 -11.06
N ALA A 115 -19.31 -2.87 -11.10
CA ALA A 115 -20.05 -1.99 -12.00
C ALA A 115 -19.72 -0.51 -11.74
N LEU A 116 -19.57 -0.10 -10.47
CA LEU A 116 -19.12 1.24 -10.11
C LEU A 116 -17.73 1.55 -10.71
N LEU A 117 -16.76 0.64 -10.55
CA LEU A 117 -15.39 0.83 -11.07
C LEU A 117 -15.31 0.79 -12.60
N GLN A 118 -16.25 0.11 -13.26
CA GLN A 118 -16.36 0.05 -14.72
C GLN A 118 -17.07 1.26 -15.32
N GLY A 119 -17.73 2.08 -14.50
CA GLY A 119 -18.59 3.16 -14.97
C GLY A 119 -19.98 2.70 -15.44
N ASP A 120 -20.36 1.46 -15.11
CA ASP A 120 -21.63 0.83 -15.52
C ASP A 120 -22.76 1.02 -14.49
N ILE A 121 -22.51 1.73 -13.40
CA ILE A 121 -23.53 2.05 -12.39
C ILE A 121 -24.45 3.19 -12.87
N LYS A 122 -25.73 3.17 -12.48
CA LYS A 122 -26.66 4.24 -12.87
C LYS A 122 -26.33 5.53 -12.14
N GLU A 123 -26.57 6.68 -12.78
CA GLU A 123 -26.26 8.00 -12.23
C GLU A 123 -26.95 8.27 -10.88
N ASN A 124 -28.20 7.84 -10.71
CA ASN A 124 -28.92 8.01 -9.45
C ASN A 124 -28.31 7.18 -8.30
N GLU A 125 -27.84 5.96 -8.59
CA GLU A 125 -27.15 5.11 -7.62
C GLU A 125 -25.77 5.71 -7.26
N LYS A 126 -25.06 6.26 -8.26
CA LYS A 126 -23.79 6.98 -8.05
C LYS A 126 -23.95 8.18 -7.12
N GLU A 127 -25.01 8.97 -7.29
CA GLU A 127 -25.29 10.12 -6.42
C GLU A 127 -25.66 9.71 -4.98
N GLU A 128 -26.39 8.59 -4.80
CA GLU A 128 -26.67 8.03 -3.48
C GLU A 128 -25.39 7.57 -2.77
N ILE A 129 -24.49 6.90 -3.49
CA ILE A 129 -23.16 6.50 -2.99
C ILE A 129 -22.36 7.73 -2.58
N LYS A 130 -22.26 8.77 -3.42
CA LYS A 130 -21.55 10.01 -3.07
C LYS A 130 -22.13 10.67 -1.81
N LYS A 131 -23.46 10.69 -1.68
CA LYS A 131 -24.15 11.23 -0.50
C LYS A 131 -23.85 10.41 0.76
N HIS A 132 -23.74 9.09 0.64
CA HIS A 132 -23.31 8.21 1.73
C HIS A 132 -21.87 8.51 2.13
N LEU A 133 -20.93 8.53 1.18
CA LEU A 133 -19.51 8.79 1.43
C LEU A 133 -19.27 10.15 2.11
N LYS A 134 -20.01 11.20 1.74
CA LYS A 134 -19.95 12.52 2.39
C LYS A 134 -20.41 12.53 3.86
N LYS A 135 -21.10 11.48 4.30
CA LYS A 135 -21.54 11.30 5.70
C LYS A 135 -20.73 10.24 6.44
N ALA A 136 -19.88 9.50 5.74
CA ALA A 136 -19.14 8.40 6.32
C ALA A 136 -18.07 8.94 7.31
N PRO A 137 -18.01 8.44 8.56
CA PRO A 137 -17.06 8.92 9.56
C PRO A 137 -15.59 8.76 9.17
N LEU A 138 -15.26 7.75 8.35
CA LEU A 138 -13.89 7.55 7.85
C LEU A 138 -13.40 8.70 6.96
N ILE A 139 -14.33 9.45 6.37
CA ILE A 139 -14.09 10.31 5.21
C ILE A 139 -14.36 11.76 5.61
N VAL A 140 -13.79 12.20 6.74
CA VAL A 140 -13.70 13.63 7.06
C VAL A 140 -12.38 14.16 6.53
N HIS A 141 -12.14 13.98 5.24
CA HIS A 141 -10.89 14.35 4.61
C HIS A 141 -11.05 15.52 3.65
N PRO A 142 -10.22 16.58 3.71
CA PRO A 142 -10.14 17.61 2.67
C PRO A 142 -9.83 17.09 1.25
N TYR A 143 -9.60 15.78 1.08
CA TYR A 143 -9.29 15.15 -0.21
C TYR A 143 -10.40 14.24 -0.74
N LEU A 144 -11.59 14.24 -0.12
CA LEU A 144 -12.72 13.41 -0.59
C LEU A 144 -13.05 13.67 -2.07
N ASP A 145 -13.21 14.93 -2.45
CA ASP A 145 -13.57 15.27 -3.83
C ASP A 145 -12.45 14.86 -4.82
N SER A 146 -11.18 15.06 -4.46
CA SER A 146 -10.04 14.61 -5.28
C SER A 146 -9.98 13.09 -5.41
N ALA A 147 -10.25 12.35 -4.33
CA ALA A 147 -10.23 10.90 -4.37
C ALA A 147 -11.42 10.32 -5.15
N LEU A 148 -12.60 10.97 -5.11
CA LEU A 148 -13.73 10.64 -5.97
C LEU A 148 -13.42 10.90 -7.45
N GLU A 149 -12.74 12.01 -7.75
CA GLU A 149 -12.29 12.30 -9.11
C GLU A 149 -11.33 11.23 -9.63
N LEU A 150 -10.45 10.69 -8.78
CA LEU A 150 -9.58 9.56 -9.13
C LEU A 150 -10.37 8.27 -9.38
N LEU A 151 -11.37 7.99 -8.55
CA LEU A 151 -12.24 6.82 -8.74
C LEU A 151 -12.92 6.86 -10.11
N ASP A 152 -13.35 8.04 -10.56
CA ASP A 152 -13.97 8.27 -11.87
C ASP A 152 -12.99 8.13 -13.05
N LYS A 153 -11.67 8.10 -12.79
CA LYS A 153 -10.60 7.96 -13.81
C LYS A 153 -10.09 6.52 -13.96
N ILE A 154 -10.69 5.56 -13.27
CA ILE A 154 -10.27 4.15 -13.36
C ILE A 154 -10.49 3.64 -14.79
N ASN A 155 -9.45 3.04 -15.36
CA ASN A 155 -9.54 2.33 -16.63
C ASN A 155 -10.04 0.88 -16.38
N PRO A 156 -11.19 0.47 -16.95
CA PRO A 156 -11.72 -0.88 -16.76
C PRO A 156 -10.75 -2.01 -17.16
N GLU A 157 -9.87 -1.79 -18.14
CA GLU A 157 -8.91 -2.81 -18.60
C GLU A 157 -7.89 -3.20 -17.51
N GLU A 158 -7.57 -2.25 -16.63
CA GLU A 158 -6.60 -2.42 -15.57
C GLU A 158 -7.18 -3.15 -14.34
N LEU A 159 -8.51 -3.24 -14.21
CA LEU A 159 -9.18 -3.97 -13.13
C LEU A 159 -8.85 -5.46 -13.12
N SER A 160 -8.43 -6.02 -14.25
CA SER A 160 -7.96 -7.40 -14.37
C SER A 160 -6.77 -7.74 -13.44
N ARG A 161 -6.03 -6.72 -12.98
CA ARG A 161 -4.89 -6.87 -12.05
C ARG A 161 -5.31 -7.08 -10.59
N ILE A 162 -6.56 -6.77 -10.26
CA ILE A 162 -7.10 -6.83 -8.90
C ILE A 162 -7.91 -8.13 -8.75
N GLY A 163 -7.22 -9.24 -8.48
CA GLY A 163 -7.80 -10.58 -8.59
C GLY A 163 -8.99 -10.83 -7.65
N PHE A 164 -9.05 -10.14 -6.51
CA PHE A 164 -10.18 -10.29 -5.58
C PHE A 164 -11.50 -9.73 -6.13
N LEU A 165 -11.47 -8.78 -7.07
CA LEU A 165 -12.68 -8.22 -7.69
C LEU A 165 -13.43 -9.25 -8.54
N TRP A 166 -12.74 -10.30 -8.99
CA TRP A 166 -13.29 -11.30 -9.93
C TRP A 166 -13.68 -12.61 -9.25
N ASN A 167 -13.54 -12.70 -7.93
CA ASN A 167 -13.88 -13.89 -7.16
C ASN A 167 -14.70 -13.53 -5.91
N LYS A 168 -15.97 -13.94 -5.89
CA LYS A 168 -16.92 -13.61 -4.82
C LYS A 168 -16.45 -14.03 -3.42
N ASN A 169 -15.81 -15.19 -3.31
CA ASN A 169 -15.32 -15.69 -2.03
C ASN A 169 -14.13 -14.87 -1.53
N ARG A 170 -13.23 -14.46 -2.43
CA ARG A 170 -12.09 -13.59 -2.10
C ARG A 170 -12.57 -12.19 -1.68
N TYR A 171 -13.53 -11.63 -2.41
CA TYR A 171 -14.16 -10.35 -2.08
C TYR A 171 -14.81 -10.37 -0.69
N GLN A 172 -15.62 -11.39 -0.41
CA GLN A 172 -16.27 -11.52 0.89
C GLN A 172 -15.23 -11.66 2.02
N LYS A 173 -14.19 -12.46 1.81
CA LYS A 173 -13.13 -12.64 2.81
C LYS A 173 -12.42 -11.33 3.15
N ILE A 174 -12.16 -10.48 2.16
CA ILE A 174 -11.57 -9.14 2.40
C ILE A 174 -12.51 -8.31 3.27
N LYS A 175 -13.80 -8.29 2.93
CA LYS A 175 -14.84 -7.56 3.68
C LYS A 175 -14.94 -8.03 5.14
N ASP A 176 -14.78 -9.33 5.39
CA ASP A 176 -14.82 -9.92 6.73
C ASP A 176 -13.59 -9.55 7.60
N HIS A 177 -12.51 -9.05 7.00
CA HIS A 177 -11.24 -8.74 7.68
C HIS A 177 -10.86 -7.26 7.67
N PHE A 178 -11.86 -6.41 7.47
CA PHE A 178 -11.72 -4.96 7.47
C PHE A 178 -11.26 -4.36 8.81
N SER A 179 -11.42 -5.04 9.93
CA SER A 179 -10.81 -4.63 11.21
C SER A 179 -9.29 -4.75 11.24
N GLU A 180 -8.70 -5.50 10.31
CA GLU A 180 -7.27 -5.81 10.31
C GLU A 180 -6.44 -4.87 9.42
N ILE A 181 -7.05 -3.82 8.85
CA ILE A 181 -6.37 -2.83 8.03
C ILE A 181 -6.16 -1.52 8.80
N GLU A 182 -4.93 -1.02 8.74
CA GLU A 182 -4.57 0.31 9.24
C GLU A 182 -3.91 1.08 8.11
N CYS A 183 -4.33 2.33 7.89
CA CYS A 183 -3.77 3.16 6.83
C CYS A 183 -3.19 4.44 7.45
N TYR A 184 -1.98 4.80 7.07
CA TYR A 184 -1.32 5.99 7.56
C TYR A 184 -0.84 6.85 6.41
N GLN A 185 -0.92 8.16 6.61
CA GLN A 185 -0.17 9.09 5.80
C GLN A 185 1.19 9.32 6.44
N ALA A 186 2.27 8.93 5.76
CA ALA A 186 3.63 9.18 6.21
C ALA A 186 4.65 9.03 5.08
N GLU A 187 5.80 9.70 5.22
CA GLU A 187 7.00 9.37 4.45
C GLU A 187 7.55 8.02 4.91
N MET A 188 7.69 7.07 3.98
CA MET A 188 8.07 5.69 4.33
C MET A 188 9.42 5.61 5.06
N VAL A 189 10.39 6.45 4.67
CA VAL A 189 11.73 6.48 5.32
C VAL A 189 11.61 6.81 6.81
N ASP A 190 10.83 7.84 7.14
CA ASP A 190 10.66 8.32 8.51
C ASP A 190 9.72 7.41 9.31
N TYR A 191 8.70 6.85 8.65
CA TYR A 191 7.85 5.83 9.25
C TYR A 191 8.66 4.64 9.74
N LEU A 192 9.52 4.07 8.88
CA LEU A 192 10.38 2.93 9.24
C LEU A 192 11.39 3.28 10.36
N GLU A 193 11.91 4.51 10.39
CA GLU A 193 12.83 4.97 11.43
C GLU A 193 12.20 4.91 12.82
N ASN A 194 10.92 5.23 12.94
CA ASN A 194 10.20 5.32 14.21
C ASN A 194 9.63 3.98 14.72
N LEU A 195 9.76 2.90 13.95
CA LEU A 195 9.28 1.57 14.33
C LEU A 195 10.34 0.81 15.12
N SER A 196 9.92 -0.11 15.98
CA SER A 196 10.83 -1.07 16.64
C SER A 196 11.42 -2.06 15.63
N ALA A 197 12.51 -2.74 16.00
CA ALA A 197 13.02 -3.87 15.24
C ALA A 197 12.01 -5.03 15.21
N ASP A 198 12.14 -5.92 14.21
CA ASP A 198 11.37 -7.17 14.09
C ASP A 198 9.85 -7.00 14.19
N ASN A 199 9.33 -5.94 13.58
CA ASN A 199 7.94 -5.54 13.66
C ASN A 199 7.06 -6.25 12.61
N PHE A 200 7.59 -6.49 11.40
CA PHE A 200 6.81 -7.04 10.28
C PHE A 200 7.29 -8.42 9.83
N ASP A 201 6.35 -9.31 9.56
CA ASP A 201 6.61 -10.61 8.94
C ASP A 201 6.89 -10.45 7.45
N SER A 202 6.29 -9.47 6.79
CA SER A 202 6.56 -9.18 5.38
C SER A 202 6.25 -7.74 5.00
N ILE A 203 6.97 -7.22 4.00
CA ILE A 203 6.83 -5.84 3.54
C ILE A 203 6.76 -5.79 2.01
N TYR A 204 5.75 -5.12 1.47
CA TYR A 204 5.66 -4.73 0.06
C TYR A 204 5.99 -3.24 -0.09
N ILE A 205 6.98 -2.90 -0.93
CA ILE A 205 7.46 -1.53 -1.11
C ILE A 205 7.33 -1.00 -2.54
N SER A 206 6.53 -1.65 -3.40
CA SER A 206 6.34 -1.24 -4.79
C SER A 206 7.69 -0.89 -5.45
N ASN A 207 7.74 0.16 -6.27
CA ASN A 207 8.92 0.69 -6.92
C ASN A 207 9.50 1.94 -6.23
N ILE A 208 9.46 1.99 -4.89
CA ILE A 208 9.92 3.16 -4.13
C ILE A 208 11.36 3.57 -4.43
N PHE A 209 12.23 2.63 -4.80
CA PHE A 209 13.63 2.93 -5.13
C PHE A 209 13.77 3.82 -6.38
N ASP A 210 12.79 3.80 -7.29
CA ASP A 210 12.79 4.66 -8.48
C ASP A 210 12.56 6.14 -8.11
N TYR A 211 12.03 6.41 -6.90
CA TYR A 211 11.69 7.75 -6.41
C TYR A 211 12.50 8.18 -5.19
N LEU A 212 13.30 7.28 -4.62
CA LEU A 212 14.05 7.54 -3.41
C LEU A 212 15.25 8.43 -3.70
N GLU A 213 15.40 9.53 -2.97
CA GLU A 213 16.60 10.37 -3.10
C GLU A 213 17.85 9.55 -2.71
N PRO A 214 18.97 9.63 -3.46
CA PRO A 214 20.17 8.80 -3.19
C PRO A 214 20.70 8.89 -1.75
N LYS A 215 20.61 10.07 -1.12
CA LYS A 215 21.02 10.26 0.28
C LYS A 215 20.18 9.47 1.29
N ASN A 216 18.95 9.11 0.93
CA ASN A 216 18.01 8.38 1.79
C ASN A 216 18.08 6.86 1.59
N GLU A 217 18.71 6.38 0.52
CA GLU A 217 18.75 4.95 0.17
C GLU A 217 19.34 4.07 1.28
N ASN A 218 20.52 4.43 1.78
CA ASN A 218 21.16 3.69 2.88
C ASN A 218 20.34 3.73 4.18
N LYS A 219 19.74 4.89 4.50
CA LYS A 219 18.88 5.03 5.68
C LYS A 219 17.65 4.14 5.55
N PHE A 220 17.01 4.14 4.38
CA PHE A 220 15.85 3.33 4.05
C PHE A 220 16.16 1.83 4.15
N LEU A 221 17.20 1.34 3.48
CA LEU A 221 17.59 -0.07 3.48
C LEU A 221 17.94 -0.57 4.89
N LYS A 222 18.69 0.24 5.66
CA LYS A 222 19.02 -0.09 7.07
C LYS A 222 17.77 -0.21 7.93
N ASN A 223 16.83 0.73 7.81
CA ASN A 223 15.59 0.69 8.57
C ASN A 223 14.68 -0.46 8.11
N LEU A 224 14.57 -0.68 6.80
CA LEU A 224 13.82 -1.79 6.22
C LEU A 224 14.33 -3.14 6.75
N ARG A 225 15.65 -3.37 6.72
CA ARG A 225 16.28 -4.58 7.27
C ARG A 225 16.03 -4.76 8.76
N ARG A 226 16.02 -3.66 9.53
CA ARG A 226 15.82 -3.68 10.98
C ARG A 226 14.38 -4.02 11.36
N VAL A 227 13.38 -3.52 10.63
CA VAL A 227 11.97 -3.70 11.01
C VAL A 227 11.38 -5.03 10.54
N VAL A 228 12.00 -5.71 9.57
CA VAL A 228 11.55 -7.04 9.12
C VAL A 228 12.09 -8.11 10.07
N LYS A 229 11.20 -8.97 10.55
CA LYS A 229 11.53 -10.12 11.41
C LYS A 229 12.52 -11.07 10.73
N PRO A 230 13.29 -11.86 11.49
CA PRO A 230 14.03 -12.98 10.93
C PRO A 230 13.10 -13.90 10.14
N LYS A 231 13.53 -14.32 8.94
CA LYS A 231 12.76 -15.09 7.95
C LYS A 231 11.60 -14.34 7.31
N GLY A 232 11.45 -13.05 7.62
CA GLY A 232 10.48 -12.19 6.97
C GLY A 232 10.84 -11.96 5.50
N LYS A 233 9.87 -11.49 4.73
CA LYS A 233 10.01 -11.28 3.29
C LYS A 233 9.84 -9.83 2.92
N ILE A 234 10.67 -9.36 2.00
CA ILE A 234 10.48 -8.08 1.33
C ILE A 234 10.09 -8.36 -0.11
N TYR A 235 9.15 -7.60 -0.65
CA TYR A 235 8.84 -7.54 -2.06
C TYR A 235 8.97 -6.09 -2.54
N SER A 236 9.76 -5.90 -3.59
CA SER A 236 9.88 -4.64 -4.33
C SER A 236 9.69 -4.93 -5.81
N SER A 237 8.95 -4.06 -6.49
CA SER A 237 9.08 -3.86 -7.93
C SER A 237 10.16 -2.79 -8.17
N THR A 238 10.75 -2.71 -9.36
CA THR A 238 11.55 -1.56 -9.81
C THR A 238 11.49 -1.54 -11.32
N LEU A 239 11.32 -0.35 -11.89
CA LEU A 239 11.23 -0.18 -13.34
C LEU A 239 12.62 -0.20 -13.99
N CYS A 240 13.62 0.33 -13.27
CA CYS A 240 14.99 0.49 -13.74
C CYS A 240 15.96 0.33 -12.56
N PRO A 241 16.34 -0.90 -12.19
CA PRO A 241 17.33 -1.07 -11.12
C PRO A 241 18.64 -0.43 -11.57
N ASN A 242 19.15 0.51 -10.76
CA ASN A 242 20.55 0.94 -10.86
C ASN A 242 21.42 -0.33 -10.83
N PRO A 243 22.41 -0.53 -11.73
CA PRO A 243 23.29 -1.70 -11.67
C PRO A 243 23.88 -1.95 -10.28
N ASP A 244 24.16 -0.88 -9.53
CA ASP A 244 24.70 -0.94 -8.18
C ASP A 244 23.63 -1.26 -7.12
N PHE A 245 22.34 -1.05 -7.42
CA PHE A 245 21.24 -1.37 -6.50
C PHE A 245 21.32 -2.82 -6.03
N PHE A 246 21.72 -3.73 -6.92
CA PHE A 246 21.88 -5.14 -6.59
C PHE A 246 22.94 -5.40 -5.56
N GLU A 247 24.11 -4.79 -5.71
CA GLU A 247 25.22 -4.96 -4.76
C GLU A 247 24.89 -4.31 -3.42
N VAL A 248 24.24 -3.14 -3.44
CA VAL A 248 23.78 -2.47 -2.21
C VAL A 248 22.70 -3.31 -1.53
N PHE A 249 21.65 -3.73 -2.23
CA PHE A 249 20.57 -4.54 -1.66
C PHE A 249 21.11 -5.87 -1.11
N LYS A 250 22.00 -6.51 -1.85
CA LYS A 250 22.72 -7.71 -1.42
C LYS A 250 23.48 -7.46 -0.11
N ALA A 251 24.22 -6.37 0.01
CA ALA A 251 24.97 -6.05 1.23
C ALA A 251 24.11 -5.95 2.51
N TYR A 252 22.82 -5.58 2.39
CA TYR A 252 21.91 -5.49 3.54
C TYR A 252 21.14 -6.78 3.84
N PHE A 253 20.93 -7.64 2.83
CA PHE A 253 19.95 -8.72 2.92
C PHE A 253 20.49 -10.12 2.58
N SER A 254 21.69 -10.25 1.99
CA SER A 254 22.24 -11.56 1.66
C SER A 254 23.08 -12.11 2.82
N GLU A 255 22.45 -12.87 3.70
CA GLU A 255 23.15 -13.99 4.37
C GLU A 255 23.07 -15.27 3.51
N ASP A 256 22.09 -15.36 2.60
CA ASP A 256 21.84 -16.51 1.72
C ASP A 256 21.95 -16.13 0.22
N GLU A 257 23.16 -16.29 -0.33
CA GLU A 257 23.47 -16.06 -1.75
C GLU A 257 22.56 -16.88 -2.68
N LYS A 258 22.12 -18.08 -2.28
CA LYS A 258 21.32 -18.94 -3.17
C LYS A 258 19.92 -18.37 -3.39
N ALA A 259 19.27 -17.92 -2.31
CA ALA A 259 17.96 -17.29 -2.39
C ALA A 259 18.00 -16.02 -3.26
N TYR A 260 19.06 -15.23 -3.12
CA TYR A 260 19.30 -14.06 -3.95
C TYR A 260 19.44 -14.40 -5.44
N GLN A 261 20.29 -15.37 -5.78
CA GLN A 261 20.51 -15.81 -7.17
C GLN A 261 19.26 -16.42 -7.80
N GLU A 262 18.43 -17.11 -7.02
CA GLU A 262 17.15 -17.63 -7.50
C GLU A 262 16.14 -16.51 -7.80
N GLY A 263 16.08 -15.48 -6.95
CA GLY A 263 15.29 -14.26 -7.20
C GLY A 263 15.71 -13.55 -8.50
N LEU A 264 17.01 -13.39 -8.72
CA LEU A 264 17.56 -12.82 -9.96
C LEU A 264 17.18 -13.63 -11.20
N LYS A 265 17.33 -14.96 -11.16
CA LYS A 265 16.98 -15.85 -12.30
C LYS A 265 15.49 -15.78 -12.64
N ASN A 266 14.63 -15.83 -11.62
CA ASN A 266 13.18 -15.74 -11.79
C ASN A 266 12.78 -14.39 -12.40
N THR A 267 13.51 -13.34 -12.05
CA THR A 267 13.30 -12.00 -12.58
C THR A 267 13.74 -11.88 -14.04
N GLN A 268 14.97 -12.25 -14.37
CA GLN A 268 15.51 -12.16 -15.74
C GLN A 268 14.64 -12.92 -16.76
N LYS A 269 14.10 -14.08 -16.37
CA LYS A 269 13.21 -14.88 -17.22
C LYS A 269 11.88 -14.17 -17.54
N LYS A 270 11.36 -13.33 -16.63
CA LYS A 270 10.12 -12.57 -16.83
C LYS A 270 10.36 -11.29 -17.64
N VAL A 271 11.47 -10.58 -17.42
CA VAL A 271 11.80 -9.35 -18.16
C VAL A 271 11.99 -9.65 -19.65
N LEU A 272 12.67 -10.75 -20.00
CA LEU A 272 12.95 -11.11 -21.39
C LEU A 272 11.76 -11.69 -22.16
N GLY A 273 10.65 -12.03 -21.48
CA GLY A 273 9.45 -12.60 -22.10
C GLY A 273 8.25 -11.65 -22.21
N SER A 274 8.36 -10.44 -21.64
CA SER A 274 7.28 -9.44 -21.62
C SER A 274 7.30 -8.60 -22.90
N PRO A 275 6.21 -8.55 -23.70
CA PRO A 275 6.12 -7.70 -24.89
C PRO A 275 6.22 -6.20 -24.59
N GLN A 276 6.09 -5.81 -23.31
CA GLN A 276 5.97 -4.42 -22.89
C GLN A 276 7.27 -3.82 -22.33
N GLY A 277 8.36 -4.59 -22.23
CA GLY A 277 9.68 -4.09 -21.78
C GLY A 277 9.73 -3.60 -20.32
N LEU A 278 8.59 -3.49 -19.64
CA LEU A 278 8.50 -3.27 -18.20
C LEU A 278 8.80 -4.58 -17.50
N GLY A 279 10.09 -4.78 -17.21
CA GLY A 279 10.54 -5.87 -16.38
C GLY A 279 10.19 -5.57 -14.94
N ASN A 280 9.03 -6.05 -14.47
CA ASN A 280 8.81 -6.08 -13.02
C ASN A 280 9.92 -6.94 -12.42
N PHE A 281 10.78 -6.28 -11.65
CA PHE A 281 11.86 -6.92 -10.96
C PHE A 281 11.32 -7.53 -9.66
N PHE A 282 11.67 -8.79 -9.35
CA PHE A 282 11.13 -9.51 -8.21
C PHE A 282 12.24 -9.99 -7.29
N VAL A 283 12.37 -9.36 -6.13
CA VAL A 283 13.25 -9.87 -5.08
C VAL A 283 12.44 -10.13 -3.83
N GLY A 284 12.11 -11.41 -3.66
CA GLY A 284 11.63 -11.98 -2.40
C GLY A 284 12.84 -12.46 -1.60
N ILE A 285 13.38 -11.62 -0.71
CA ILE A 285 14.45 -12.09 0.19
C ILE A 285 13.82 -12.61 1.46
N LYS A 286 14.16 -13.85 1.81
CA LYS A 286 13.97 -14.39 3.14
C LYS A 286 15.19 -13.98 3.97
N ILE A 287 14.96 -13.12 4.95
CA ILE A 287 16.00 -12.59 5.84
C ILE A 287 16.44 -13.64 6.87
#